data_AF-A0A3D6C8M6-F1
#
_entry.id   AF-A0A3D6C8M6-F1
#
_cell.length_a   1.000
_cell.length_b   1.000
_cell.length_c   1.000
_cell.angle_alpha   90.00
_cell.angle_beta   90.00
_cell.angle_gamma   90.00
#
_symmetry.space_group_name_H-M   'P 1'
#
loop_
_entity.id
_entity.type
_entity.pdbx_description
1 polymer ?
#
loop_
_entity_poly.entity_id
_entity_poly.type
_entity_poly.pdbx_seq_one_letter_code
_entity_poly.pdbx_strand_id
1 'polypeptide(L)' 'NPARIVRELDPEKEMITRKDRYSDTEKMNRVLDASEKEFLDGNTLWGWLRTFVAPKKELP' A
#
# COMPACT_ATOMS: atom_id res chain seq x y z
N ASN A 1 22.11 18.40 2.12
CA ASN A 1 20.95 17.61 1.67
C ASN A 1 21.40 16.18 1.38
N PRO A 2 21.34 15.19 2.30
CA PRO A 2 21.72 13.84 1.94
C PRO A 2 20.48 12.95 1.83
N ALA A 3 19.92 12.87 0.63
CA ALA A 3 19.11 11.71 0.29
C ALA A 3 20.03 10.48 0.39
N ARG A 4 19.68 9.53 1.26
CA ARG A 4 20.40 8.26 1.39
C ARG A 4 19.94 7.34 0.27
N ILE A 5 20.87 6.75 -0.47
CA ILE A 5 20.56 5.73 -1.47
C ILE A 5 19.98 4.53 -0.72
N VAL A 6 18.72 4.19 -1.02
CA VAL A 6 18.02 3.05 -0.41
C VAL A 6 18.10 1.79 -1.27
N ARG A 7 18.25 1.93 -2.59
CA ARG A 7 18.39 0.84 -3.58
C ARG A 7 19.12 1.34 -4.83
N GLU A 8 19.91 0.47 -5.44
CA GLU A 8 20.55 0.71 -6.74
C GLU A 8 19.61 0.31 -7.89
N LEU A 9 19.77 0.98 -9.04
CA LEU A 9 19.04 0.62 -10.26
C LEU A 9 19.74 -0.57 -10.92
N ASP A 10 18.97 -1.60 -11.25
CA ASP A 10 19.44 -2.76 -12.01
C ASP A 10 19.47 -2.41 -13.52
N PRO A 11 20.65 -2.30 -14.17
CA PRO A 11 20.77 -1.91 -15.57
C PRO A 11 20.31 -2.99 -16.55
N GLU A 12 20.26 -4.25 -16.12
CA GLU A 12 19.82 -5.38 -16.96
C GLU A 12 18.29 -5.51 -17.00
N LYS A 13 17.59 -4.75 -16.14
CA LYS A 13 16.14 -4.79 -16.04
C LYS A 13 15.50 -4.02 -17.18
N GLU A 14 14.49 -4.64 -17.80
CA GLU A 14 13.71 -4.00 -18.85
C GLU A 14 13.13 -2.65 -18.38
N MET A 15 13.37 -1.60 -19.19
CA MET A 15 12.79 -0.29 -18.98
C MET A 15 11.33 -0.29 -19.45
N ILE A 16 10.40 -0.34 -18.48
CA ILE A 16 8.97 -0.22 -18.76
C ILE A 16 8.55 1.24 -18.83
N THR A 17 7.81 1.64 -19.87
CA THR A 17 7.29 3.00 -19.94
C THR A 17 6.08 3.17 -19.02
N ARG A 18 5.72 4.43 -18.74
CA ARG A 18 4.48 4.75 -18.03
C ARG A 18 3.26 4.14 -18.73
N LYS A 19 3.21 4.24 -20.07
CA LYS A 19 2.10 3.70 -20.86
C LYS A 19 2.00 2.18 -20.69
N ASP A 20 3.12 1.48 -20.73
CA ASP A 20 3.12 0.01 -20.58
C ASP A 20 2.71 -0.41 -19.17
N ARG A 21 3.19 0.31 -18.15
CA ARG A 21 2.82 0.07 -16.74
C ARG A 21 1.31 0.23 -16.50
N TYR A 22 0.68 1.21 -17.13
CA TYR A 22 -0.74 1.54 -16.96
C TYR A 22 -1.61 1.04 -18.12
N SER A 23 -1.11 0.10 -18.93
CA SER A 23 -1.81 -0.39 -20.12
C SER A 23 -3.04 -1.25 -19.81
N ASP A 24 -3.01 -1.96 -18.66
CA ASP A 24 -4.07 -2.85 -18.21
C ASP A 24 -4.73 -2.29 -16.95
N THR A 25 -5.84 -1.58 -17.16
CA THR A 25 -6.62 -0.95 -16.09
C THR A 25 -7.37 -1.98 -15.24
N GLU A 26 -7.84 -3.08 -15.84
CA GLU A 26 -8.57 -4.11 -15.10
C GLU A 26 -7.66 -4.83 -14.09
N LYS A 27 -6.45 -5.21 -14.52
CA LYS A 27 -5.48 -5.84 -13.64
C LYS A 27 -5.10 -4.91 -12.49
N MET A 28 -4.94 -3.62 -12.76
CA MET A 28 -4.69 -2.64 -11.71
C MET A 28 -5.83 -2.54 -10.69
N ASN A 29 -7.08 -2.46 -11.16
CA ASN A 29 -8.24 -2.39 -10.28
C ASN A 29 -8.31 -3.62 -9.38
N ARG A 30 -8.11 -4.83 -9.93
CA ARG A 30 -8.10 -6.07 -9.12
C ARG A 30 -7.04 -6.04 -8.00
N VAL A 31 -5.85 -5.51 -8.29
CA VAL A 31 -4.77 -5.39 -7.30
C VAL A 31 -5.14 -4.37 -6.23
N LEU A 32 -5.74 -3.24 -6.63
CA LEU A 32 -6.21 -2.21 -5.70
C LEU A 32 -7.31 -2.77 -4.80
N ASP A 33 -8.34 -3.39 -5.36
CA ASP A 33 -9.46 -3.98 -4.61
C ASP A 33 -8.97 -5.02 -3.60
N ALA A 34 -8.02 -5.87 -4.00
CA ALA A 34 -7.43 -6.87 -3.11
C ALA A 34 -6.66 -6.21 -1.96
N SER A 35 -5.87 -5.17 -2.26
CA SER A 35 -5.09 -4.44 -1.27
C SER A 35 -6.00 -3.68 -0.30
N GLU A 36 -7.06 -3.04 -0.80
CA GLU A 36 -8.04 -2.34 0.02
C GLU A 36 -8.72 -3.32 0.98
N LYS A 37 -9.12 -4.49 0.50
CA LYS A 37 -9.72 -5.51 1.35
C LYS A 37 -8.77 -5.96 2.47
N GLU A 38 -7.50 -6.15 2.16
CA GLU A 38 -6.48 -6.53 3.16
C GLU A 38 -6.26 -5.42 4.19
N PHE A 39 -6.12 -4.16 3.75
CA PHE A 39 -5.94 -3.03 4.67
C PHE A 39 -7.15 -2.76 5.56
N LEU A 40 -8.35 -3.08 5.06
CA LEU A 40 -9.60 -2.87 5.79
C LEU A 40 -10.04 -4.08 6.64
N ASP A 41 -9.31 -5.19 6.63
CA ASP A 41 -9.68 -6.42 7.37
C ASP A 41 -9.87 -6.16 8.88
N GLY A 42 -9.03 -5.31 9.47
CA GLY A 42 -9.14 -4.90 10.88
C GLY A 42 -10.15 -3.78 11.16
N ASN A 43 -10.73 -3.17 10.12
CA ASN A 43 -11.58 -1.99 10.24
C ASN A 43 -13.03 -2.36 10.60
N THR A 44 -13.25 -2.73 11.87
CA THR A 44 -14.55 -3.20 12.37
C THR A 44 -15.25 -2.16 13.23
N LEU A 45 -16.58 -2.08 13.15
CA LEU A 45 -17.41 -1.20 14.00
C LEU A 45 -17.15 -1.43 15.50
N TRP A 46 -16.94 -2.67 15.91
CA TRP A 46 -16.59 -3.00 17.29
C TRP A 46 -15.20 -2.48 17.68
N GLY A 47 -14.23 -2.54 16.77
CA GLY A 47 -12.92 -1.91 16.94
C GLY A 47 -13.05 -0.41 17.22
N TRP A 48 -13.89 0.29 16.45
CA TRP A 48 -14.19 1.71 16.66
C TRP A 48 -14.89 1.98 18.00
N LEU A 49 -15.89 1.20 18.38
CA LEU A 49 -16.56 1.36 19.68
C LEU A 49 -15.58 1.11 20.84
N ARG A 50 -14.68 0.13 20.69
CA ARG A 50 -13.64 -0.18 21.68
C ARG A 50 -12.66 0.98 21.86
N THR A 51 -12.31 1.73 20.81
CA THR A 51 -11.35 2.86 20.94
C THR A 51 -11.92 4.02 21.75
N PHE A 52 -13.24 4.22 21.76
CA PHE A 52 -13.88 5.22 22.64
C PHE A 52 -13.78 4.86 24.13
N VAL A 53 -13.81 3.57 24.48
CA VAL A 53 -13.83 3.11 25.87
C VAL A 53 -12.43 2.79 26.40
N ALA A 54 -11.55 2.26 25.55
CA ALA A 54 -10.21 1.82 25.92
C ALA A 54 -9.22 2.01 24.75
N PRO A 55 -8.76 3.24 24.48
CA PRO A 55 -7.80 3.51 23.42
C PRO A 55 -6.46 2.80 23.72
N LYS A 56 -5.88 2.11 22.73
CA LYS A 56 -4.50 1.61 22.83
C LYS A 56 -3.57 2.76 22.43
N LYS A 57 -2.47 2.94 23.16
CA LYS A 57 -1.37 3.78 22.71
C LYS A 57 -0.68 3.04 21.57
N GLU A 58 -0.71 3.59 20.36
CA GLU A 58 0.16 3.11 19.30
C GLU A 58 1.60 3.43 19.73
N LEU A 59 2.40 2.39 19.96
CA LEU A 59 3.83 2.56 20.23
C LEU A 59 4.50 2.94 18.90
N PRO A 60 5.42 3.92 18.92
CA PRO A 60 6.08 4.45 17.73
C PRO A 60 6.96 3.42 17.01
#